data_AF-A0A2R6QCQ2-F1
#
_entry.id   AF-A0A2R6QCQ2-F1
#
_cell.length_a   1.000
_cell.length_b   1.000
_cell.length_c   1.000
_cell.angle_alpha   90.00
_cell.angle_beta   90.00
_cell.angle_gamma   90.00
#
_symmetry.space_group_name_H-M   'P 1'
#
loop_
_entity.id
_entity.type
_entity.pdbx_description
1 polymer ?
#
loop_
_entity_poly.entity_id
_entity_poly.type
_entity_poly.pdbx_seq_one_letter_code
_entity_poly.pdbx_strand_id
1 'polypeptide(L)'
;MASSVNPATWIKPKFSSSKELGSYSKSISVKKPNTKPNTVTCSLHTPSIAHFPNQPRTYPNEKKNDDGQNWNFIQKAAAMALDAVESALVSHERPLPKTADPKVQIAGNFAPVPEHPVQHHLSVTGKIPESISGVYVRNGANPHFEPVAGHHLFDGDGMVHAVKLHGGNASYACRFTETHRLSQEKSLGRPVFPKAIGELHGHSGVARLLLFYARGLFGLVDHRHGSGVANAGLVFFNRRLLAMSEDDLPYQVRVTAAGDLKTIGRYDFDSQLDSTMIAHPKIDPVSGDLFALSYDVIQKPYLKYFKFSPTGEKSPDIEIPLSEPTMIHDFAITENFVVIPDQQVVYKLPEMLSGGSPVVYDENKMSRFGVLDKYASDSSEIKWVEAPDCFCFHLWNAWEDRESDEIVVIGSCMTPPDSIFNESDEGLESVLSEIRLNLKTGKSTRRAILRATEQVNLEAGMVNRTRLGRKTRFAYLAIAEPWPKVSGFAKVDLATGELKKYLYGDEKYGGEPLFLPRQSDSEEEEDHGYILAFVHDEKSSKSELQIVNAVTLELEASIKLPSRVPYGFHGTFISANDLAEQA
;
A
#
# COMPACT_ATOMS: atom_id res chain seq x y z
N MET A 1 37.76 -49.29 -12.90
CA MET A 1 37.84 -50.47 -13.79
C MET A 1 36.80 -51.47 -13.29
N ALA A 2 35.58 -51.47 -13.83
CA ALA A 2 35.11 -52.35 -14.94
C ALA A 2 35.42 -53.83 -14.65
N SER A 3 34.50 -54.79 -14.65
CA SER A 3 33.29 -54.97 -15.47
C SER A 3 32.39 -56.10 -14.91
N SER A 4 31.09 -55.98 -15.17
CA SER A 4 30.05 -57.03 -15.14
C SER A 4 30.33 -58.22 -16.08
N VAL A 5 29.65 -59.37 -15.88
CA VAL A 5 28.85 -60.10 -16.91
C VAL A 5 28.17 -61.36 -16.31
N ASN A 6 26.90 -61.53 -16.68
CA ASN A 6 25.92 -62.61 -16.40
C ASN A 6 26.16 -63.85 -17.30
N PRO A 7 25.52 -65.02 -17.10
CA PRO A 7 24.30 -65.27 -17.90
C PRO A 7 23.21 -66.15 -17.24
N ALA A 8 22.00 -65.96 -17.74
CA ALA A 8 20.78 -66.72 -17.47
C ALA A 8 20.72 -68.03 -18.27
N THR A 9 19.88 -69.00 -17.84
CA THR A 9 18.94 -69.70 -18.75
C THR A 9 17.89 -70.58 -18.04
N TRP A 10 16.61 -70.27 -18.31
CA TRP A 10 15.48 -71.13 -18.73
C TRP A 10 15.07 -72.42 -17.97
N ILE A 11 13.76 -72.53 -17.65
CA ILE A 11 12.75 -73.54 -18.15
C ILE A 11 11.51 -73.61 -17.20
N LYS A 12 10.30 -73.33 -17.74
CA LYS A 12 8.93 -73.68 -17.22
C LYS A 12 8.64 -75.18 -17.49
N PRO A 13 7.56 -75.91 -17.03
CA PRO A 13 6.19 -75.45 -16.67
C PRO A 13 5.41 -76.31 -15.62
N LYS A 14 4.18 -75.90 -15.25
CA LYS A 14 2.90 -76.63 -15.45
C LYS A 14 1.76 -76.18 -14.50
N PHE A 15 0.57 -76.11 -15.09
CA PHE A 15 -0.75 -75.77 -14.54
C PHE A 15 -1.35 -76.84 -13.63
N SER A 16 -2.18 -76.45 -12.64
CA SER A 16 -3.53 -77.02 -12.45
C SER A 16 -4.39 -76.26 -11.40
N SER A 17 -5.57 -75.84 -11.86
CA SER A 17 -6.91 -75.82 -11.23
C SER A 17 -7.21 -75.13 -9.88
N SER A 18 -8.01 -74.06 -10.02
CA SER A 18 -9.40 -73.93 -9.52
C SER A 18 -9.71 -73.23 -8.18
N LYS A 19 -10.71 -72.33 -8.32
CA LYS A 19 -11.74 -71.83 -7.40
C LYS A 19 -11.54 -70.50 -6.67
N GLU A 20 -12.50 -69.62 -6.98
CA GLU A 20 -12.87 -68.34 -6.40
C GLU A 20 -13.07 -68.41 -4.87
N LEU A 21 -12.72 -67.33 -4.15
CA LEU A 21 -13.66 -66.35 -3.55
C LEU A 21 -12.91 -65.47 -2.53
N GLY A 22 -13.25 -64.18 -2.49
CA GLY A 22 -13.25 -63.39 -1.25
C GLY A 22 -12.00 -62.57 -0.93
N SER A 23 -11.96 -61.35 -1.44
CA SER A 23 -11.08 -60.26 -0.97
C SER A 23 -11.48 -59.83 0.44
N TYR A 24 -10.59 -60.00 1.43
CA TYR A 24 -10.49 -59.14 2.62
C TYR A 24 -9.05 -59.20 3.15
N SER A 25 -8.23 -58.18 2.85
CA SER A 25 -6.96 -57.94 3.55
C SER A 25 -7.06 -56.63 4.35
N LYS A 26 -6.95 -56.77 5.68
CA LYS A 26 -6.78 -55.66 6.62
C LYS A 26 -5.37 -55.09 6.44
N SER A 27 -5.25 -53.83 6.03
CA SER A 27 -4.03 -53.05 6.19
C SER A 27 -4.12 -52.22 7.47
N ILE A 28 -3.12 -52.40 8.34
CA ILE A 28 -2.97 -51.65 9.58
C ILE A 28 -2.40 -50.27 9.21
N SER A 29 -3.18 -49.22 9.45
CA SER A 29 -2.78 -47.82 9.27
C SER A 29 -2.04 -47.33 10.52
N VAL A 30 -0.77 -46.95 10.35
CA VAL A 30 0.00 -46.18 11.33
C VAL A 30 -0.45 -44.72 11.21
N LYS A 31 -1.15 -44.21 12.23
CA LYS A 31 -1.61 -42.81 12.30
C LYS A 31 -0.41 -41.87 12.46
N LYS A 32 -0.17 -40.99 11.49
CA LYS A 32 0.57 -39.74 11.68
C LYS A 32 -0.31 -38.72 12.44
N PRO A 33 0.26 -37.84 13.28
CA PRO A 33 -0.50 -36.79 13.94
C PRO A 33 -1.02 -35.79 12.92
N ASN A 34 -2.29 -35.42 13.08
CA ASN A 34 -3.03 -34.53 12.20
C ASN A 34 -2.72 -33.08 12.59
N THR A 35 -1.66 -32.48 12.04
CA THR A 35 -1.51 -31.02 12.04
C THR A 35 -2.40 -30.47 10.94
N LYS A 36 -3.52 -29.85 11.34
CA LYS A 36 -4.33 -29.05 10.42
C LYS A 36 -3.48 -27.88 9.93
N PRO A 37 -3.32 -27.67 8.61
CA PRO A 37 -2.85 -26.38 8.12
C PRO A 37 -3.92 -25.35 8.46
N ASN A 38 -3.54 -24.23 9.08
CA ASN A 38 -4.42 -23.08 9.26
C ASN A 38 -4.66 -22.48 7.86
N THR A 39 -5.78 -22.86 7.24
CA THR A 39 -6.24 -22.22 6.01
C THR A 39 -6.67 -20.79 6.35
N VAL A 40 -5.91 -19.79 5.91
CA VAL A 40 -6.27 -18.37 6.03
C VAL A 40 -7.48 -18.13 5.13
N THR A 41 -8.65 -17.89 5.72
CA THR A 41 -9.86 -17.56 4.96
C THR A 41 -9.86 -16.09 4.58
N CYS A 42 -9.81 -15.80 3.27
CA CYS A 42 -9.96 -14.47 2.70
C CYS A 42 -11.38 -13.93 2.97
N SER A 43 -11.50 -12.69 3.48
CA SER A 43 -12.77 -12.12 3.97
C SER A 43 -13.61 -11.39 2.91
N LEU A 44 -13.36 -11.67 1.63
CA LEU A 44 -14.11 -11.11 0.50
C LEU A 44 -15.59 -11.55 0.45
N HIS A 45 -16.08 -12.31 1.44
CA HIS A 45 -17.48 -12.67 1.64
C HIS A 45 -18.20 -11.74 2.63
N THR A 46 -17.93 -10.44 2.59
CA THR A 46 -18.68 -9.45 3.37
C THR A 46 -19.95 -9.07 2.58
N PRO A 47 -21.15 -9.02 3.20
CA PRO A 47 -22.36 -8.61 2.50
C PRO A 47 -22.22 -7.20 1.90
N SER A 48 -22.74 -7.03 0.69
CA SER A 48 -22.77 -5.75 -0.02
C SER A 48 -23.50 -4.69 0.81
N ILE A 49 -22.83 -3.55 1.06
CA ILE A 49 -23.54 -2.32 1.40
C ILE A 49 -24.06 -1.77 0.07
N ALA A 50 -25.35 -1.99 -0.18
CA ALA A 50 -25.97 -1.82 -1.51
C ALA A 50 -26.18 -0.36 -1.96
N HIS A 51 -25.54 0.64 -1.34
CA HIS A 51 -25.78 2.05 -1.67
C HIS A 51 -24.51 2.88 -1.68
N PHE A 52 -24.10 3.32 -2.87
CA PHE A 52 -23.19 4.45 -3.03
C PHE A 52 -23.79 5.68 -2.35
N PRO A 53 -23.00 6.45 -1.57
CA PRO A 53 -23.54 7.61 -0.87
C PRO A 53 -24.02 8.66 -1.87
N ASN A 54 -25.30 9.06 -1.73
CA ASN A 54 -25.79 10.27 -2.39
C ASN A 54 -25.01 11.45 -1.84
N GLN A 55 -24.13 12.04 -2.63
CA GLN A 55 -23.41 13.22 -2.19
C GLN A 55 -24.38 14.40 -2.02
N PRO A 56 -24.32 15.13 -0.89
CA PRO A 56 -25.15 16.30 -0.71
C PRO A 56 -24.82 17.32 -1.81
N ARG A 57 -25.83 17.70 -2.61
CA ARG A 57 -25.75 18.76 -3.63
C ARG A 57 -25.44 20.16 -3.07
N THR A 58 -25.11 20.27 -1.77
CA THR A 58 -24.97 21.54 -1.06
C THR A 58 -23.51 21.91 -0.90
N TYR A 59 -22.88 22.31 -2.00
CA TYR A 59 -21.80 23.28 -1.92
C TYR A 59 -22.45 24.67 -1.71
N PRO A 60 -22.08 25.43 -0.66
CA PRO A 60 -22.68 26.73 -0.40
C PRO A 60 -22.30 27.70 -1.52
N ASN A 61 -23.22 27.94 -2.46
CA ASN A 61 -23.18 29.05 -3.42
C ASN A 61 -21.76 29.38 -3.93
N GLU A 62 -21.00 28.36 -4.37
CA GLU A 62 -20.30 28.59 -5.62
C GLU A 62 -21.42 28.94 -6.58
N LYS A 63 -21.38 30.16 -7.12
CA LYS A 63 -22.11 30.45 -8.34
C LYS A 63 -21.98 29.19 -9.17
N LYS A 64 -23.09 28.65 -9.68
CA LYS A 64 -22.99 27.93 -10.94
C LYS A 64 -22.28 28.91 -11.86
N ASN A 65 -20.96 28.85 -11.91
CA ASN A 65 -20.26 29.25 -13.09
C ASN A 65 -20.90 28.32 -14.09
N ASP A 66 -21.67 28.92 -14.97
CA ASP A 66 -22.20 28.32 -16.18
C ASP A 66 -21.03 27.95 -17.14
N ASP A 67 -19.87 27.58 -16.58
CA ASP A 67 -18.74 26.92 -17.21
C ASP A 67 -18.99 25.41 -17.23
N GLY A 68 -20.26 24.99 -17.38
CA GLY A 68 -20.52 23.69 -17.98
C GLY A 68 -19.76 23.69 -19.29
N GLN A 69 -18.70 22.88 -19.36
CA GLN A 69 -17.71 22.87 -20.43
C GLN A 69 -18.40 23.15 -21.76
N ASN A 70 -18.23 24.37 -22.28
CA ASN A 70 -19.06 24.86 -23.37
C ASN A 70 -18.50 24.30 -24.68
N TRP A 71 -18.56 22.98 -24.81
CA TRP A 71 -18.03 22.22 -25.92
C TRP A 71 -18.66 22.71 -27.21
N ASN A 72 -17.82 22.89 -28.21
CA ASN A 72 -18.30 23.19 -29.55
C ASN A 72 -19.04 21.97 -30.13
N PHE A 73 -19.70 22.16 -31.28
CA PHE A 73 -20.50 21.11 -31.91
C PHE A 73 -19.68 19.84 -32.21
N ILE A 74 -18.41 19.99 -32.64
CA ILE A 74 -17.53 18.86 -32.95
C ILE A 74 -17.20 18.09 -31.68
N GLN A 75 -16.87 18.78 -30.59
CA GLN A 75 -16.58 18.16 -29.29
C GLN A 75 -17.79 17.43 -28.73
N LYS A 76 -19.00 18.01 -28.82
CA LYS A 76 -20.24 17.34 -28.41
C LYS A 76 -20.50 16.07 -29.22
N ALA A 77 -20.34 16.14 -30.55
CA ALA A 77 -20.49 14.97 -31.41
C ALA A 77 -19.44 13.89 -31.10
N ALA A 78 -18.18 14.28 -30.90
CA ALA A 78 -17.11 13.37 -30.53
C ALA A 78 -17.36 12.71 -29.17
N ALA A 79 -17.80 13.47 -28.16
CA ALA A 79 -18.15 12.94 -26.85
C ALA A 79 -19.27 11.89 -26.96
N MET A 80 -20.36 12.21 -27.66
CA MET A 80 -21.46 11.27 -27.87
C MET A 80 -21.00 9.98 -28.57
N ALA A 81 -20.14 10.08 -29.59
CA ALA A 81 -19.63 8.92 -30.31
C ALA A 81 -18.71 8.07 -29.42
N LEU A 82 -17.79 8.69 -28.68
CA LEU A 82 -16.86 8.01 -27.78
C LEU A 82 -17.59 7.35 -26.60
N ASP A 83 -18.67 7.95 -26.11
CA ASP A 83 -19.50 7.39 -25.04
C ASP A 83 -20.33 6.19 -25.52
N ALA A 84 -20.76 6.20 -26.78
CA ALA A 84 -21.37 5.02 -27.40
C ALA A 84 -20.35 3.87 -27.53
N VAL A 85 -19.09 4.17 -27.85
CA VAL A 85 -18.00 3.17 -27.88
C VAL A 85 -17.73 2.62 -26.47
N GLU A 86 -17.63 3.47 -25.47
CA GLU A 86 -17.45 3.06 -24.07
C GLU A 86 -18.59 2.15 -23.60
N SER A 87 -19.83 2.54 -23.87
CA SER A 87 -21.01 1.76 -23.50
C SER A 87 -21.00 0.37 -24.15
N ALA A 88 -20.57 0.29 -25.41
CA ALA A 88 -20.43 -0.98 -26.11
C ALA A 88 -19.28 -1.83 -25.55
N LEU A 89 -18.15 -1.21 -25.14
CA LEU A 89 -17.05 -1.93 -24.49
C LEU A 89 -17.50 -2.53 -23.15
N VAL A 90 -18.17 -1.73 -22.32
CA VAL A 90 -18.70 -2.16 -21.01
C VAL A 90 -19.75 -3.27 -21.18
N SER A 91 -20.63 -3.17 -22.18
CA SER A 91 -21.66 -4.21 -22.40
C SER A 91 -21.11 -5.57 -22.84
N HIS A 92 -19.89 -5.61 -23.37
CA HIS A 92 -19.21 -6.83 -23.82
C HIS A 92 -18.13 -7.30 -22.83
N GLU A 93 -18.05 -6.71 -21.63
CA GLU A 93 -17.10 -7.16 -20.63
C GLU A 93 -17.41 -8.58 -20.16
N ARG A 94 -16.33 -9.35 -20.03
CA ARG A 94 -16.37 -10.67 -19.40
C ARG A 94 -16.51 -10.50 -17.89
N PRO A 95 -16.91 -11.55 -17.15
CA PRO A 95 -16.86 -11.54 -15.70
C PRO A 95 -15.48 -11.08 -15.21
N LEU A 96 -15.48 -10.09 -14.32
CA LEU A 96 -14.25 -9.54 -13.73
C LEU A 96 -13.71 -10.52 -12.69
N PRO A 97 -12.37 -10.66 -12.55
CA PRO A 97 -11.78 -11.34 -11.41
C PRO A 97 -12.13 -10.57 -10.12
N LYS A 98 -12.10 -11.23 -8.96
CA LYS A 98 -12.39 -10.60 -7.66
C LYS A 98 -11.45 -9.44 -7.36
N THR A 99 -10.22 -9.45 -7.88
CA THR A 99 -9.25 -8.36 -7.76
C THR A 99 -9.66 -7.10 -8.53
N ALA A 100 -10.55 -7.21 -9.51
CA ALA A 100 -11.07 -6.09 -10.27
C ALA A 100 -12.59 -5.93 -10.20
N ASP A 101 -13.35 -6.83 -9.56
CA ASP A 101 -14.80 -6.69 -9.42
C ASP A 101 -15.13 -5.67 -8.30
N PRO A 102 -15.75 -4.51 -8.62
CA PRO A 102 -16.14 -3.53 -7.60
C PRO A 102 -17.03 -4.14 -6.52
N LYS A 103 -17.89 -5.11 -6.86
CA LYS A 103 -18.77 -5.77 -5.87
C LYS A 103 -18.00 -6.49 -4.76
N VAL A 104 -16.73 -6.78 -5.01
CA VAL A 104 -15.79 -7.37 -4.06
C VAL A 104 -14.88 -6.29 -3.48
N GLN A 105 -14.26 -5.48 -4.33
CA GLN A 105 -13.18 -4.54 -3.96
C GLN A 105 -13.65 -3.35 -3.11
N ILE A 106 -14.93 -2.96 -3.22
CA ILE A 106 -15.54 -1.89 -2.41
C ILE A 106 -16.68 -2.41 -1.52
N ALA A 107 -16.68 -3.70 -1.19
CA ALA A 107 -17.65 -4.30 -0.28
C ALA A 107 -17.40 -3.92 1.18
N GLY A 108 -18.46 -3.93 2.00
CA GLY A 108 -18.35 -3.65 3.44
C GLY A 108 -17.75 -2.27 3.75
N ASN A 109 -16.79 -2.22 4.67
CA ASN A 109 -16.14 -0.96 5.07
C ASN A 109 -15.04 -0.48 4.08
N PHE A 110 -14.82 -1.17 2.94
CA PHE A 110 -14.09 -0.60 1.80
C PHE A 110 -14.94 0.36 0.96
N ALA A 111 -16.26 0.36 1.15
CA ALA A 111 -17.17 1.24 0.42
C ALA A 111 -16.86 2.73 0.69
N PRO A 112 -17.01 3.61 -0.32
CA PRO A 112 -16.71 5.03 -0.16
C PRO A 112 -17.69 5.72 0.81
N VAL A 113 -17.24 6.80 1.42
CA VAL A 113 -18.04 7.70 2.26
C VAL A 113 -18.04 9.12 1.65
N PRO A 114 -19.06 9.95 1.94
CA PRO A 114 -19.02 11.36 1.57
C PRO A 114 -18.06 12.13 2.47
N GLU A 115 -17.72 13.35 2.06
CA GLU A 115 -16.99 14.27 2.92
C GLU A 115 -17.76 14.59 4.20
N HIS A 116 -17.02 14.85 5.27
CA HIS A 116 -17.56 15.30 6.54
C HIS A 116 -16.88 16.62 6.92
N PRO A 117 -17.63 17.73 7.06
CA PRO A 117 -17.04 18.98 7.53
C PRO A 117 -16.53 18.83 8.97
N VAL A 118 -15.78 19.81 9.44
CA VAL A 118 -15.23 19.76 10.79
C VAL A 118 -16.33 19.59 11.84
N GLN A 119 -16.20 18.54 12.65
CA GLN A 119 -16.98 18.37 13.85
C GLN A 119 -16.06 18.41 15.07
N HIS A 120 -16.32 19.39 15.95
CA HIS A 120 -15.61 19.58 17.20
C HIS A 120 -16.24 18.81 18.35
N HIS A 121 -15.51 18.73 19.47
CA HIS A 121 -15.99 18.16 20.73
C HIS A 121 -16.50 16.73 20.61
N LEU A 122 -15.72 15.87 19.94
CA LEU A 122 -16.06 14.46 19.81
C LEU A 122 -16.11 13.77 21.16
N SER A 123 -16.98 12.75 21.28
CA SER A 123 -17.10 11.95 22.50
C SER A 123 -15.85 11.12 22.73
N VAL A 124 -15.23 11.27 23.89
CA VAL A 124 -14.05 10.52 24.32
C VAL A 124 -14.43 9.60 25.49
N THR A 125 -14.06 8.33 25.39
CA THR A 125 -14.02 7.38 26.52
C THR A 125 -12.57 7.23 26.95
N GLY A 126 -12.29 7.25 28.26
CA GLY A 126 -10.91 7.28 28.77
C GLY A 126 -10.33 8.69 28.81
N LYS A 127 -9.00 8.83 28.76
CA LYS A 127 -8.32 10.14 28.80
C LYS A 127 -7.30 10.21 27.66
N ILE A 128 -7.48 11.15 26.73
CA ILE A 128 -6.45 11.46 25.73
C ILE A 128 -5.21 11.96 26.49
N PRO A 129 -4.04 11.33 26.33
CA PRO A 129 -2.81 11.75 27.01
C PRO A 129 -2.45 13.21 26.70
N GLU A 130 -2.07 13.96 27.73
CA GLU A 130 -1.79 15.40 27.62
C GLU A 130 -0.60 15.72 26.70
N SER A 131 0.33 14.76 26.53
CA SER A 131 1.47 14.88 25.62
C SER A 131 1.08 14.81 24.14
N ILE A 132 -0.14 14.38 23.80
CA ILE A 132 -0.60 14.30 22.41
C ILE A 132 -1.23 15.64 22.02
N SER A 133 -0.52 16.40 21.18
CA SER A 133 -1.01 17.66 20.61
C SER A 133 -0.60 17.75 19.14
N GLY A 134 -1.58 17.73 18.25
CA GLY A 134 -1.35 17.68 16.81
C GLY A 134 -2.55 17.13 16.04
N VAL A 135 -2.30 16.60 14.84
CA VAL A 135 -3.33 16.03 13.97
C VAL A 135 -2.85 14.70 13.43
N TYR A 136 -3.63 13.64 13.70
CA TYR A 136 -3.50 12.37 13.00
C TYR A 136 -4.24 12.48 11.66
N VAL A 137 -3.54 12.23 10.56
CA VAL A 137 -4.12 12.19 9.23
C VAL A 137 -3.88 10.81 8.60
N ARG A 138 -4.88 10.26 7.92
CA ARG A 138 -4.74 9.01 7.17
C ARG A 138 -5.37 9.13 5.79
N ASN A 139 -4.64 8.68 4.77
CA ASN A 139 -5.11 8.61 3.40
C ASN A 139 -5.80 7.27 3.11
N GLY A 140 -6.41 7.17 1.93
CA GLY A 140 -6.99 5.93 1.43
C GLY A 140 -7.81 6.15 0.17
N ALA A 141 -8.11 5.05 -0.52
CA ALA A 141 -8.98 5.04 -1.68
C ALA A 141 -10.45 5.19 -1.29
N ASN A 142 -11.17 6.08 -1.96
CA ASN A 142 -12.57 6.34 -1.74
C ASN A 142 -13.19 6.81 -3.07
N PRO A 143 -13.55 5.90 -4.00
CA PRO A 143 -14.03 6.30 -5.32
C PRO A 143 -15.22 7.27 -5.22
N HIS A 144 -15.08 8.45 -5.81
CA HIS A 144 -16.07 9.52 -5.69
C HIS A 144 -17.36 9.19 -6.46
N PHE A 145 -17.20 8.59 -7.64
CA PHE A 145 -18.27 8.04 -8.45
C PHE A 145 -18.24 6.52 -8.43
N GLU A 146 -19.41 5.91 -8.63
CA GLU A 146 -19.52 4.46 -8.80
C GLU A 146 -18.70 3.99 -10.01
N PRO A 147 -17.78 3.02 -9.84
CA PRO A 147 -17.04 2.45 -10.96
C PRO A 147 -17.99 1.81 -11.96
N VAL A 148 -17.82 2.18 -13.24
CA VAL A 148 -18.64 1.65 -14.35
C VAL A 148 -18.14 0.31 -14.88
N ALA A 149 -16.94 -0.09 -14.48
CA ALA A 149 -16.24 -1.28 -14.91
C ALA A 149 -15.28 -1.77 -13.81
N GLY A 150 -14.23 -2.51 -14.20
CA GLY A 150 -13.23 -3.02 -13.27
C GLY A 150 -12.64 -1.97 -12.33
N HIS A 151 -12.48 -2.32 -11.07
CA HIS A 151 -11.96 -1.45 -10.01
C HIS A 151 -11.24 -2.30 -8.98
N HIS A 152 -9.96 -2.05 -8.79
CA HIS A 152 -9.19 -2.56 -7.65
C HIS A 152 -9.24 -1.55 -6.51
N LEU A 153 -9.06 -2.03 -5.27
CA LEU A 153 -9.11 -1.18 -4.07
C LEU A 153 -8.11 -0.01 -4.10
N PHE A 154 -7.01 -0.10 -4.87
CA PHE A 154 -6.02 0.98 -5.04
C PHE A 154 -6.42 2.05 -6.07
N ASP A 155 -7.47 1.84 -6.89
CA ASP A 155 -7.81 2.78 -7.98
C ASP A 155 -8.74 3.92 -7.55
N GLY A 156 -9.19 3.94 -6.29
CA GLY A 156 -10.14 4.94 -5.79
C GLY A 156 -9.50 6.30 -5.55
N ASP A 157 -10.29 7.37 -5.66
CA ASP A 157 -9.83 8.74 -5.40
C ASP A 157 -9.33 8.89 -3.96
N GLY A 158 -8.27 9.68 -3.75
CA GLY A 158 -7.71 9.91 -2.42
C GLY A 158 -8.63 10.71 -1.53
N MET A 159 -8.92 10.20 -0.34
CA MET A 159 -9.63 10.92 0.72
C MET A 159 -8.84 10.90 2.03
N VAL A 160 -8.58 12.07 2.57
CA VAL A 160 -7.84 12.25 3.81
C VAL A 160 -8.81 12.40 4.98
N HIS A 161 -8.63 11.59 6.01
CA HIS A 161 -9.30 11.73 7.30
C HIS A 161 -8.35 12.43 8.27
N ALA A 162 -8.83 13.45 8.99
CA ALA A 162 -8.06 14.18 9.99
C ALA A 162 -8.74 14.11 11.36
N VAL A 163 -7.99 13.74 12.40
CA VAL A 163 -8.38 13.88 13.79
C VAL A 163 -7.40 14.80 14.51
N LYS A 164 -7.86 16.00 14.82
CA LYS A 164 -7.08 16.98 15.61
C LYS A 164 -7.25 16.66 17.09
N LEU A 165 -6.14 16.55 17.81
CA LEU A 165 -6.07 16.24 19.23
C LEU A 165 -5.36 17.39 19.95
N HIS A 166 -6.00 17.97 20.96
CA HIS A 166 -5.39 19.02 21.77
C HIS A 166 -6.09 19.17 23.11
N GLY A 167 -5.33 19.18 24.21
CA GLY A 167 -5.85 19.48 25.55
C GLY A 167 -7.03 18.58 25.96
N GLY A 168 -6.96 17.28 25.64
CA GLY A 168 -8.04 16.33 25.91
C GLY A 168 -9.26 16.41 24.98
N ASN A 169 -9.26 17.31 24.00
CA ASN A 169 -10.34 17.46 23.03
C ASN A 169 -9.96 16.86 21.67
N ALA A 170 -10.98 16.43 20.92
CA ALA A 170 -10.83 15.94 19.56
C ALA A 170 -11.81 16.61 18.59
N SER A 171 -11.37 16.82 17.34
CA SER A 171 -12.23 17.16 16.21
C SER A 171 -11.91 16.32 14.99
N TYR A 172 -12.90 16.09 14.11
CA TYR A 172 -12.76 15.24 12.93
C TYR A 172 -13.25 15.95 11.67
N ALA A 173 -12.57 15.71 10.55
CA ALA A 173 -13.01 16.05 9.21
C ALA A 173 -12.50 14.99 8.21
N CYS A 174 -13.18 14.86 7.06
CA CYS A 174 -12.63 14.12 5.93
C CYS A 174 -12.96 14.83 4.61
N ARG A 175 -11.95 14.92 3.74
CA ARG A 175 -12.03 15.62 2.44
C ARG A 175 -11.34 14.83 1.36
N PHE A 176 -11.87 14.90 0.14
CA PHE A 176 -11.14 14.45 -1.03
C PHE A 176 -9.91 15.33 -1.26
N THR A 177 -8.83 14.72 -1.73
CA THR A 177 -7.77 15.47 -2.39
C THR A 177 -8.32 15.90 -3.75
N GLU A 178 -8.39 17.19 -4.03
CA GLU A 178 -8.91 17.73 -5.29
C GLU A 178 -7.87 17.56 -6.39
N THR A 179 -7.73 16.32 -6.86
CA THR A 179 -6.82 15.99 -7.97
C THR A 179 -7.32 16.57 -9.28
N HIS A 180 -6.42 16.74 -10.24
CA HIS A 180 -6.78 17.17 -11.58
C HIS A 180 -7.79 16.21 -12.23
N ARG A 181 -7.58 14.90 -12.00
CA ARG A 181 -8.51 13.83 -12.36
C ARG A 181 -9.90 14.05 -11.75
N LEU A 182 -9.98 14.15 -10.42
CA LEU A 182 -11.26 14.23 -9.72
C LEU A 182 -12.02 15.51 -10.08
N SER A 183 -11.31 16.63 -10.24
CA SER A 183 -11.90 17.90 -10.65
C SER A 183 -12.60 17.79 -12.01
N GLN A 184 -11.98 17.09 -12.97
CA GLN A 184 -12.58 16.86 -14.28
C GLN A 184 -13.75 15.88 -14.22
N GLU A 185 -13.63 14.76 -13.50
CA GLU A 185 -14.72 13.80 -13.32
C GLU A 185 -15.94 14.45 -12.63
N LYS A 186 -15.71 15.33 -11.64
CA LYS A 186 -16.77 16.13 -11.00
C LYS A 186 -17.48 17.05 -12.00
N SER A 187 -16.72 17.72 -12.87
CA SER A 187 -17.28 18.61 -13.89
C SER A 187 -18.13 17.86 -14.93
N LEU A 188 -17.74 16.61 -15.25
CA LEU A 188 -18.44 15.74 -16.19
C LEU A 188 -19.56 14.91 -15.53
N GLY A 189 -19.55 14.80 -14.20
CA GLY A 189 -20.53 14.06 -13.41
C GLY A 189 -20.40 12.53 -13.53
N ARG A 190 -19.24 12.01 -13.96
CA ARG A 190 -19.00 10.57 -14.17
C ARG A 190 -17.50 10.24 -14.21
N PRO A 191 -17.10 8.98 -13.97
CA PRO A 191 -15.71 8.56 -14.17
C PRO A 191 -15.35 8.60 -15.66
N VAL A 192 -14.14 9.07 -15.99
CA VAL A 192 -13.63 9.11 -17.37
C VAL A 192 -12.14 8.74 -17.49
N PHE A 193 -11.40 8.81 -16.39
CA PHE A 193 -10.00 8.40 -16.36
C PHE A 193 -9.91 6.88 -16.13
N PRO A 194 -9.03 6.18 -16.86
CA PRO A 194 -8.86 4.76 -16.69
C PRO A 194 -8.38 4.41 -15.26
N LYS A 195 -8.67 3.19 -14.83
CA LYS A 195 -8.22 2.64 -13.54
C LYS A 195 -6.96 1.80 -13.77
N ALA A 196 -5.85 2.16 -13.12
CA ALA A 196 -4.52 1.63 -13.42
C ALA A 196 -4.45 0.11 -13.25
N ILE A 197 -5.10 -0.41 -12.20
CA ILE A 197 -5.16 -1.85 -11.95
C ILE A 197 -6.50 -2.37 -12.47
N GLY A 198 -7.64 -1.93 -11.97
CA GLY A 198 -8.94 -2.54 -12.28
C GLY A 198 -9.32 -2.59 -13.77
N GLU A 199 -8.83 -1.67 -14.60
CA GLU A 199 -9.27 -1.56 -16.00
C GLU A 199 -8.19 -1.84 -17.04
N LEU A 200 -6.91 -1.62 -16.74
CA LEU A 200 -5.82 -1.75 -17.73
C LEU A 200 -5.34 -3.20 -17.90
N HIS A 201 -6.29 -4.14 -17.98
CA HIS A 201 -6.02 -5.56 -18.22
C HIS A 201 -6.54 -5.99 -19.59
N GLY A 202 -5.69 -6.75 -20.31
CA GLY A 202 -5.99 -7.33 -21.61
C GLY A 202 -6.46 -6.36 -22.68
N HIS A 203 -7.19 -6.90 -23.67
CA HIS A 203 -7.64 -6.11 -24.84
C HIS A 203 -8.60 -4.96 -24.46
N SER A 204 -9.42 -5.15 -23.42
CA SER A 204 -10.30 -4.09 -22.88
C SER A 204 -9.49 -2.94 -22.29
N GLY A 205 -8.38 -3.23 -21.61
CA GLY A 205 -7.46 -2.20 -21.11
C GLY A 205 -6.84 -1.38 -22.23
N VAL A 206 -6.40 -2.01 -23.32
CA VAL A 206 -5.89 -1.31 -24.50
C VAL A 206 -6.97 -0.41 -25.12
N ALA A 207 -8.19 -0.92 -25.28
CA ALA A 207 -9.30 -0.15 -25.82
C ALA A 207 -9.66 1.06 -24.95
N ARG A 208 -9.66 0.91 -23.62
CA ARG A 208 -9.88 2.00 -22.67
C ARG A 208 -8.80 3.07 -22.73
N LEU A 209 -7.53 2.65 -22.85
CA LEU A 209 -6.43 3.59 -23.00
C LEU A 209 -6.55 4.39 -24.29
N LEU A 210 -6.89 3.74 -25.41
CA LEU A 210 -7.16 4.41 -26.68
C LEU A 210 -8.35 5.37 -26.59
N LEU A 211 -9.43 4.97 -25.93
CA LEU A 211 -10.60 5.80 -25.68
C LEU A 211 -10.23 7.05 -24.87
N PHE A 212 -9.44 6.89 -23.81
CA PHE A 212 -8.94 7.98 -22.98
C PHE A 212 -8.11 8.99 -23.79
N TYR A 213 -7.13 8.51 -24.57
CA TYR A 213 -6.34 9.40 -25.41
C TYR A 213 -7.16 10.04 -26.53
N ALA A 214 -8.14 9.33 -27.11
CA ALA A 214 -9.07 9.92 -28.07
C ALA A 214 -9.88 11.07 -27.45
N ARG A 215 -10.38 10.92 -26.22
CA ARG A 215 -11.02 12.01 -25.46
C ARG A 215 -10.07 13.20 -25.29
N GLY A 216 -8.79 12.92 -25.01
CA GLY A 216 -7.72 13.91 -24.95
C GLY A 216 -7.53 14.69 -26.26
N LEU A 217 -7.49 13.99 -27.41
CA LEU A 217 -7.33 14.60 -28.73
C LEU A 217 -8.48 15.56 -29.09
N PHE A 218 -9.70 15.28 -28.63
CA PHE A 218 -10.85 16.16 -28.81
C PHE A 218 -10.97 17.25 -27.73
N GLY A 219 -10.03 17.33 -26.77
CA GLY A 219 -10.07 18.29 -25.68
C GLY A 219 -11.25 18.08 -24.73
N LEU A 220 -11.73 16.83 -24.61
CA LEU A 220 -12.80 16.45 -23.68
C LEU A 220 -12.26 16.16 -22.28
N VAL A 221 -11.00 15.70 -22.21
CA VAL A 221 -10.25 15.43 -20.98
C VAL A 221 -8.83 15.97 -21.17
N ASP A 222 -8.28 16.61 -20.15
CA ASP A 222 -6.88 17.01 -20.10
C ASP A 222 -6.07 16.03 -19.25
N HIS A 223 -5.11 15.35 -19.87
CA HIS A 223 -4.22 14.39 -19.20
C HIS A 223 -2.81 14.95 -18.98
N ARG A 224 -2.55 16.21 -19.38
CA ARG A 224 -1.22 16.82 -19.32
C ARG A 224 -0.81 17.29 -17.93
N HIS A 225 -1.78 17.44 -17.02
CA HIS A 225 -1.55 17.89 -15.65
C HIS A 225 -1.65 16.76 -14.63
N GLY A 226 -1.35 15.53 -15.05
CA GLY A 226 -1.37 14.34 -14.21
C GLY A 226 -2.75 13.66 -14.15
N SER A 227 -2.73 12.36 -13.92
CA SER A 227 -3.92 11.50 -13.78
C SER A 227 -3.98 10.78 -12.44
N GLY A 228 -3.10 11.14 -11.49
CA GLY A 228 -2.98 10.45 -10.22
C GLY A 228 -4.20 10.62 -9.32
N VAL A 229 -4.34 9.69 -8.39
CA VAL A 229 -5.45 9.62 -7.43
C VAL A 229 -5.07 10.13 -6.04
N ALA A 230 -3.77 10.33 -5.76
CA ALA A 230 -3.26 10.88 -4.49
C ALA A 230 -3.79 10.17 -3.23
N ASN A 231 -3.89 8.84 -3.26
CA ASN A 231 -4.47 8.02 -2.20
C ASN A 231 -3.43 7.24 -1.36
N ALA A 232 -2.20 7.10 -1.85
CA ALA A 232 -1.23 6.08 -1.44
C ALA A 232 -0.40 6.45 -0.20
N GLY A 233 -0.82 7.45 0.57
CA GLY A 233 -0.14 7.84 1.81
C GLY A 233 0.04 9.35 1.95
N LEU A 234 0.69 9.74 3.05
CA LEU A 234 0.88 11.12 3.45
C LEU A 234 2.26 11.31 4.08
N VAL A 235 2.94 12.39 3.70
CA VAL A 235 4.18 12.82 4.35
C VAL A 235 4.09 14.30 4.72
N PHE A 236 4.63 14.67 5.89
CA PHE A 236 4.82 16.07 6.26
C PHE A 236 6.28 16.44 6.04
N PHE A 237 6.54 17.29 5.05
CA PHE A 237 7.90 17.69 4.65
C PHE A 237 7.93 19.15 4.24
N ASN A 238 9.00 19.87 4.58
CA ASN A 238 9.18 21.29 4.29
C ASN A 238 7.91 22.11 4.59
N ARG A 239 7.33 21.89 5.78
CA ARG A 239 6.12 22.58 6.29
C ARG A 239 4.86 22.36 5.45
N ARG A 240 4.80 21.24 4.70
CA ARG A 240 3.66 20.86 3.84
C ARG A 240 3.24 19.44 4.14
N LEU A 241 1.93 19.21 4.19
CA LEU A 241 1.38 17.86 4.12
C LEU A 241 1.19 17.53 2.64
N LEU A 242 1.80 16.42 2.20
CA LEU A 242 1.79 15.96 0.82
C LEU A 242 1.00 14.65 0.75
N ALA A 243 -0.09 14.65 -0.02
CA ALA A 243 -0.83 13.46 -0.39
C ALA A 243 -0.11 12.79 -1.57
N MET A 244 0.35 11.56 -1.34
CA MET A 244 1.21 10.83 -2.26
C MET A 244 0.37 10.11 -3.34
N SER A 245 0.85 10.13 -4.58
CA SER A 245 0.32 9.34 -5.69
C SER A 245 1.46 8.57 -6.31
N GLU A 246 1.30 7.27 -6.52
CA GLU A 246 2.37 6.42 -7.06
C GLU A 246 2.72 6.78 -8.52
N ASP A 247 1.74 7.29 -9.25
CA ASP A 247 1.76 7.58 -10.69
C ASP A 247 1.69 9.08 -11.04
N ASP A 248 1.88 9.98 -10.06
CA ASP A 248 1.78 11.42 -10.25
C ASP A 248 2.68 12.18 -9.27
N LEU A 249 2.75 13.50 -9.42
CA LEU A 249 3.29 14.41 -8.40
C LEU A 249 2.42 14.35 -7.14
N PRO A 250 3.00 14.61 -5.95
CA PRO A 250 2.23 14.75 -4.74
C PRO A 250 1.29 15.96 -4.80
N TYR A 251 0.21 15.93 -4.04
CA TYR A 251 -0.69 17.07 -3.85
C TYR A 251 -0.49 17.69 -2.48
N GLN A 252 -0.26 19.00 -2.43
CA GLN A 252 -0.21 19.71 -1.16
C GLN A 252 -1.63 19.82 -0.58
N VAL A 253 -1.78 19.34 0.65
CA VAL A 253 -2.97 19.50 1.47
C VAL A 253 -2.63 20.39 2.66
N ARG A 254 -3.48 21.38 2.96
CA ARG A 254 -3.35 22.23 4.13
C ARG A 254 -4.31 21.76 5.22
N VAL A 255 -3.82 21.64 6.44
CA VAL A 255 -4.67 21.44 7.61
C VAL A 255 -5.02 22.81 8.16
N THR A 256 -6.29 23.18 8.08
CA THR A 256 -6.74 24.50 8.52
C THR A 256 -6.69 24.62 10.05
N ALA A 257 -6.66 25.85 10.57
CA ALA A 257 -6.69 26.09 12.02
C ALA A 257 -7.93 25.46 12.70
N ALA A 258 -9.06 25.40 11.98
CA ALA A 258 -10.29 24.74 12.44
C ALA A 258 -10.17 23.21 12.46
N GLY A 259 -9.20 22.60 11.78
CA GLY A 259 -9.07 21.16 11.63
C GLY A 259 -9.73 20.59 10.37
N ASP A 260 -10.17 21.45 9.45
CA ASP A 260 -10.58 21.05 8.09
C ASP A 260 -9.35 20.82 7.20
N LEU A 261 -9.55 20.20 6.05
CA LEU A 261 -8.53 19.93 5.04
C LEU A 261 -8.83 20.75 3.77
N LYS A 262 -7.78 21.32 3.17
CA LYS A 262 -7.91 22.05 1.90
C LYS A 262 -6.80 21.63 0.95
N THR A 263 -7.16 21.12 -0.21
CA THR A 263 -6.19 20.90 -1.30
C THR A 263 -5.68 22.25 -1.80
N ILE A 264 -4.37 22.45 -1.77
CA ILE A 264 -3.70 23.64 -2.31
C ILE A 264 -3.42 23.44 -3.80
N GLY A 265 -2.98 22.25 -4.19
CA GLY A 265 -2.76 21.88 -5.58
C GLY A 265 -1.71 20.79 -5.73
N ARG A 266 -1.47 20.41 -6.99
CA ARG A 266 -0.37 19.52 -7.40
C ARG A 266 0.96 20.22 -7.11
N TYR A 267 1.90 19.54 -6.44
CA TYR A 267 3.12 20.13 -5.91
C TYR A 267 4.37 19.55 -6.58
N ASP A 268 5.08 20.39 -7.33
CA ASP A 268 6.25 20.06 -8.13
C ASP A 268 7.57 20.50 -7.47
N PHE A 269 7.54 20.79 -6.15
CA PHE A 269 8.68 21.29 -5.39
C PHE A 269 9.30 22.56 -6.00
N ASP A 270 8.47 23.57 -6.24
CA ASP A 270 8.89 24.83 -6.88
C ASP A 270 9.54 24.57 -8.26
N SER A 271 8.89 23.69 -9.04
CA SER A 271 9.29 23.24 -10.38
C SER A 271 10.61 22.47 -10.47
N GLN A 272 11.11 21.93 -9.35
CA GLN A 272 12.28 21.06 -9.33
C GLN A 272 11.96 19.59 -9.65
N LEU A 273 10.70 19.18 -9.54
CA LEU A 273 10.24 17.83 -9.79
C LEU A 273 9.26 17.77 -10.99
N ASP A 274 9.71 17.14 -12.07
CA ASP A 274 8.95 16.94 -13.31
C ASP A 274 8.59 15.47 -13.57
N SER A 275 9.03 14.55 -12.70
CA SER A 275 8.71 13.12 -12.74
C SER A 275 7.77 12.72 -11.60
N THR A 276 7.19 11.52 -11.69
CA THR A 276 6.51 10.88 -10.56
C THR A 276 7.50 10.63 -9.41
N MET A 277 6.99 10.35 -8.21
CA MET A 277 7.79 9.77 -7.13
C MET A 277 7.00 8.67 -6.45
N ILE A 278 7.70 7.66 -5.91
CA ILE A 278 7.03 6.57 -5.18
C ILE A 278 6.29 7.11 -3.95
N ALA A 279 5.29 6.37 -3.49
CA ALA A 279 4.43 6.79 -2.39
C ALA A 279 5.12 6.78 -1.01
N HIS A 280 6.30 6.16 -0.90
CA HIS A 280 7.05 5.96 0.34
C HIS A 280 8.42 6.66 0.36
N PRO A 281 8.49 8.00 0.24
CA PRO A 281 9.73 8.70 0.51
C PRO A 281 10.13 8.55 1.98
N LYS A 282 11.44 8.55 2.26
CA LYS A 282 11.98 8.39 3.61
C LYS A 282 12.63 9.68 4.07
N ILE A 283 12.20 10.21 5.22
CA ILE A 283 12.82 11.38 5.85
C ILE A 283 13.83 10.89 6.88
N ASP A 284 15.10 11.23 6.70
CA ASP A 284 16.13 10.91 7.68
C ASP A 284 15.97 11.81 8.92
N PRO A 285 15.74 11.25 10.12
CA PRO A 285 15.47 12.01 11.34
C PRO A 285 16.65 12.87 11.81
N VAL A 286 17.88 12.64 11.32
CA VAL A 286 19.06 13.42 11.72
C VAL A 286 19.35 14.57 10.76
N SER A 287 19.35 14.30 9.45
CA SER A 287 19.63 15.35 8.44
C SER A 287 18.39 16.16 8.07
N GLY A 288 17.20 15.57 8.22
CA GLY A 288 15.94 16.12 7.72
C GLY A 288 15.79 16.03 6.20
N ASP A 289 16.74 15.42 5.49
CA ASP A 289 16.64 15.18 4.06
C ASP A 289 15.50 14.18 3.78
N LEU A 290 14.71 14.45 2.73
CA LEU A 290 13.73 13.51 2.17
C LEU A 290 14.33 12.79 0.98
N PHE A 291 14.45 11.47 1.07
CA PHE A 291 14.95 10.59 0.04
C PHE A 291 13.78 9.95 -0.72
N ALA A 292 13.86 9.89 -2.05
CA ALA A 292 12.80 9.36 -2.88
C ALA A 292 13.35 8.61 -4.10
N LEU A 293 12.51 7.73 -4.63
CA LEU A 293 12.70 7.06 -5.92
C LEU A 293 11.60 7.50 -6.89
N SER A 294 11.88 7.37 -8.17
CA SER A 294 10.93 7.53 -9.27
C SER A 294 11.16 6.41 -10.26
N TYR A 295 10.13 5.65 -10.62
CA TYR A 295 10.22 4.63 -11.65
C TYR A 295 9.35 4.97 -12.85
N ASP A 296 9.85 4.67 -14.05
CA ASP A 296 9.16 4.85 -15.33
C ASP A 296 8.96 3.48 -15.99
N VAL A 297 7.72 3.18 -16.38
CA VAL A 297 7.32 1.88 -16.93
C VAL A 297 7.44 1.80 -18.45
N ILE A 298 7.77 2.91 -19.12
CA ILE A 298 7.79 3.06 -20.58
C ILE A 298 9.21 3.36 -21.07
N GLN A 299 9.90 4.35 -20.51
CA GLN A 299 11.16 4.88 -21.03
C GLN A 299 12.32 4.65 -20.06
N LYS A 300 13.50 4.38 -20.63
CA LYS A 300 14.75 4.37 -19.86
C LYS A 300 15.22 5.81 -19.59
N PRO A 301 15.87 6.08 -18.43
CA PRO A 301 16.11 5.15 -17.32
C PRO A 301 14.82 4.78 -16.56
N TYR A 302 14.62 3.50 -16.27
CA TYR A 302 13.41 3.02 -15.59
C TYR A 302 13.36 3.36 -14.10
N LEU A 303 14.49 3.75 -13.50
CA LEU A 303 14.57 4.11 -12.09
C LEU A 303 15.51 5.30 -11.92
N LYS A 304 15.06 6.25 -11.10
CA LYS A 304 15.82 7.41 -10.65
C LYS A 304 15.76 7.48 -9.13
N TYR A 305 16.85 8.00 -8.56
CA TYR A 305 16.97 8.34 -7.15
C TYR A 305 17.28 9.83 -7.01
N PHE A 306 16.66 10.49 -6.05
CA PHE A 306 16.95 11.88 -5.71
C PHE A 306 16.58 12.17 -4.26
N LYS A 307 17.06 13.31 -3.75
CA LYS A 307 16.71 13.79 -2.42
C LYS A 307 16.28 15.26 -2.45
N PHE A 308 15.56 15.67 -1.42
CA PHE A 308 15.29 17.07 -1.11
C PHE A 308 15.90 17.43 0.24
N SER A 309 16.58 18.57 0.32
CA SER A 309 17.04 19.13 1.59
C SER A 309 15.86 19.59 2.46
N PRO A 310 16.04 19.80 3.78
CA PRO A 310 14.98 20.34 4.64
C PRO A 310 14.37 21.66 4.15
N THR A 311 15.13 22.44 3.38
CA THR A 311 14.68 23.71 2.78
C THR A 311 13.94 23.52 1.46
N GLY A 312 13.86 22.30 0.93
CA GLY A 312 13.18 21.94 -0.31
C GLY A 312 14.05 21.99 -1.57
N GLU A 313 15.38 22.04 -1.44
CA GLU A 313 16.29 21.99 -2.60
C GLU A 313 16.49 20.55 -3.06
N LYS A 314 16.19 20.27 -4.34
CA LYS A 314 16.34 18.96 -4.95
C LYS A 314 17.79 18.71 -5.37
N SER A 315 18.31 17.51 -5.14
CA SER A 315 19.54 17.06 -5.77
C SER A 315 19.36 16.80 -7.28
N PRO A 316 20.44 16.70 -8.07
CA PRO A 316 20.37 16.06 -9.37
C PRO A 316 19.77 14.65 -9.28
N ASP A 317 19.10 14.22 -10.35
CA ASP A 317 18.64 12.84 -10.49
C ASP A 317 19.84 11.90 -10.67
N ILE A 318 19.86 10.81 -9.91
CA ILE A 318 20.77 9.69 -10.12
C ILE A 318 20.00 8.60 -10.88
N GLU A 319 20.39 8.37 -12.13
CA GLU A 319 19.81 7.30 -12.94
C GLU A 319 20.33 5.94 -12.47
N ILE A 320 19.42 5.00 -12.23
CA ILE A 320 19.75 3.63 -11.83
C ILE A 320 19.32 2.68 -12.95
N PRO A 321 20.27 2.18 -13.76
CA PRO A 321 19.93 1.33 -14.88
C PRO A 321 19.36 -0.02 -14.43
N LEU A 322 18.10 -0.29 -14.80
CA LEU A 322 17.46 -1.60 -14.66
C LEU A 322 17.32 -2.26 -16.04
N SER A 323 17.34 -3.60 -16.07
CA SER A 323 17.13 -4.40 -17.29
C SER A 323 15.73 -4.22 -17.85
N GLU A 324 14.76 -4.08 -16.95
CA GLU A 324 13.32 -4.05 -17.20
C GLU A 324 12.64 -3.10 -16.19
N PRO A 325 11.43 -2.61 -16.50
CA PRO A 325 10.69 -1.74 -15.60
C PRO A 325 10.13 -2.54 -14.42
N THR A 326 10.71 -2.35 -13.24
CA THR A 326 10.34 -3.06 -12.02
C THR A 326 9.44 -2.21 -11.15
N MET A 327 8.42 -2.83 -10.56
CA MET A 327 7.56 -2.18 -9.59
C MET A 327 8.32 -2.02 -8.27
N ILE A 328 8.50 -0.78 -7.83
CA ILE A 328 9.20 -0.44 -6.59
C ILE A 328 8.29 0.47 -5.78
N HIS A 329 7.40 -0.14 -4.99
CA HIS A 329 6.47 0.57 -4.10
C HIS A 329 7.19 1.32 -2.98
N ASP A 330 8.16 0.64 -2.37
CA ASP A 330 8.88 1.08 -1.19
C ASP A 330 10.38 0.79 -1.32
N PHE A 331 11.17 1.49 -0.51
CA PHE A 331 12.61 1.30 -0.38
C PHE A 331 13.03 1.52 1.08
N ALA A 332 14.30 1.42 1.41
CA ALA A 332 14.78 1.75 2.75
C ALA A 332 15.99 2.67 2.71
N ILE A 333 16.28 3.29 3.86
CA ILE A 333 17.50 4.06 4.09
C ILE A 333 18.22 3.48 5.31
N THR A 334 19.53 3.71 5.40
CA THR A 334 20.36 3.51 6.59
C THR A 334 20.98 4.85 7.02
N GLU A 335 21.94 4.81 7.95
CA GLU A 335 22.72 6.00 8.32
C GLU A 335 23.44 6.59 7.10
N ASN A 336 23.97 5.76 6.19
CA ASN A 336 24.79 6.20 5.06
C ASN A 336 24.25 5.79 3.68
N PHE A 337 23.35 4.82 3.58
CA PHE A 337 22.96 4.22 2.30
C PHE A 337 21.46 4.33 2.03
N VAL A 338 21.11 4.31 0.75
CA VAL A 338 19.78 3.90 0.28
C VAL A 338 19.81 2.42 -0.10
N VAL A 339 18.72 1.72 0.16
CA VAL A 339 18.55 0.28 -0.08
C VAL A 339 17.34 0.08 -0.97
N ILE A 340 17.58 -0.36 -2.20
CA ILE A 340 16.62 -0.35 -3.30
C ILE A 340 16.24 -1.80 -3.64
N PRO A 341 14.98 -2.22 -3.45
CA PRO A 341 14.54 -3.57 -3.79
C PRO A 341 14.25 -3.68 -5.30
N ASP A 342 15.10 -4.39 -6.04
CA ASP A 342 14.84 -4.77 -7.45
C ASP A 342 14.31 -6.20 -7.48
N GLN A 343 12.98 -6.34 -7.48
CA GLN A 343 12.26 -7.59 -7.22
C GLN A 343 11.53 -8.13 -8.46
N GLN A 344 10.79 -9.22 -8.29
CA GLN A 344 10.24 -10.04 -9.37
C GLN A 344 8.92 -9.53 -9.97
N VAL A 345 8.26 -8.56 -9.36
CA VAL A 345 7.06 -7.95 -9.93
C VAL A 345 7.45 -6.83 -10.89
N VAL A 346 7.13 -7.00 -12.16
CA VAL A 346 7.62 -6.15 -13.27
C VAL A 346 6.48 -5.73 -14.19
N TYR A 347 6.70 -4.64 -14.93
CA TYR A 347 5.76 -4.16 -15.93
C TYR A 347 6.08 -4.74 -17.32
N LYS A 348 5.17 -5.53 -17.88
CA LYS A 348 5.26 -6.06 -19.25
C LYS A 348 4.06 -5.60 -20.06
N LEU A 349 4.09 -4.33 -20.48
CA LEU A 349 3.01 -3.72 -21.30
C LEU A 349 2.58 -4.56 -22.53
N PRO A 350 3.48 -5.28 -23.24
CA PRO A 350 3.07 -6.15 -24.35
C PRO A 350 2.09 -7.26 -23.97
N GLU A 351 2.03 -7.71 -22.70
CA GLU A 351 1.10 -8.76 -22.24
C GLU A 351 -0.36 -8.35 -22.40
N MET A 352 -0.66 -7.05 -22.33
CA MET A 352 -2.02 -6.52 -22.57
C MET A 352 -2.50 -6.86 -23.99
N LEU A 353 -1.60 -6.92 -24.98
CA LEU A 353 -1.93 -7.25 -26.37
C LEU A 353 -2.34 -8.72 -26.53
N SER A 354 -1.93 -9.59 -25.62
CA SER A 354 -2.29 -11.02 -25.58
C SER A 354 -3.46 -11.30 -24.62
N GLY A 355 -4.02 -10.26 -23.98
CA GLY A 355 -5.13 -10.38 -23.04
C GLY A 355 -4.74 -10.47 -21.56
N GLY A 356 -3.45 -10.38 -21.23
CA GLY A 356 -2.92 -10.50 -19.85
C GLY A 356 -2.86 -9.18 -19.07
N SER A 357 -2.40 -9.26 -17.82
CA SER A 357 -2.06 -8.10 -16.99
C SER A 357 -0.74 -7.47 -17.42
N PRO A 358 -0.60 -6.13 -17.41
CA PRO A 358 0.70 -5.50 -17.57
C PRO A 358 1.60 -5.67 -16.34
N VAL A 359 1.06 -6.07 -15.17
CA VAL A 359 1.83 -6.34 -13.95
C VAL A 359 2.05 -7.85 -13.85
N VAL A 360 3.30 -8.28 -13.92
CA VAL A 360 3.67 -9.70 -14.05
C VAL A 360 4.66 -10.09 -12.97
N TYR A 361 4.43 -11.25 -12.36
CA TYR A 361 5.45 -11.93 -11.58
C TYR A 361 6.39 -12.70 -12.51
N ASP A 362 7.64 -12.23 -12.64
CA ASP A 362 8.68 -12.92 -13.41
C ASP A 362 9.49 -13.85 -12.50
N GLU A 363 9.13 -15.12 -12.49
CA GLU A 363 9.83 -16.18 -11.76
C GLU A 363 11.31 -16.32 -12.14
N ASN A 364 11.70 -15.92 -13.37
CA ASN A 364 13.08 -16.03 -13.83
C ASN A 364 13.95 -14.85 -13.37
N LYS A 365 13.34 -13.76 -12.91
CA LYS A 365 14.07 -12.60 -12.41
C LYS A 365 14.65 -12.92 -11.02
N MET A 366 15.96 -12.69 -10.85
CA MET A 366 16.58 -12.76 -9.53
C MET A 366 16.25 -11.51 -8.73
N SER A 367 15.54 -11.67 -7.61
CA SER A 367 15.35 -10.58 -6.66
C SER A 367 16.69 -10.21 -6.01
N ARG A 368 16.90 -8.91 -5.82
CA ARG A 368 18.15 -8.35 -5.29
C ARG A 368 17.92 -6.98 -4.66
N PHE A 369 18.87 -6.55 -3.84
CA PHE A 369 18.88 -5.22 -3.23
C PHE A 369 20.09 -4.42 -3.72
N GLY A 370 19.84 -3.22 -4.22
CA GLY A 370 20.88 -2.24 -4.55
C GLY A 370 21.20 -1.39 -3.33
N VAL A 371 22.47 -1.33 -2.95
CA VAL A 371 22.95 -0.49 -1.84
C VAL A 371 23.83 0.61 -2.43
N LEU A 372 23.43 1.86 -2.24
CA LEU A 372 24.09 3.04 -2.80
C LEU A 372 24.27 4.08 -1.69
N ASP A 373 25.42 4.77 -1.67
CA ASP A 373 25.62 5.90 -0.76
C ASP A 373 24.53 6.95 -0.99
N LYS A 374 23.84 7.36 0.07
CA LYS A 374 22.69 8.26 -0.06
C LYS A 374 23.09 9.66 -0.57
N TYR A 375 24.38 10.00 -0.55
CA TYR A 375 24.96 11.23 -1.08
C TYR A 375 25.84 11.00 -2.32
N ALA A 376 25.73 9.84 -2.97
CA ALA A 376 26.42 9.57 -4.22
C ALA A 376 26.10 10.64 -5.29
N SER A 377 27.04 10.86 -6.22
CA SER A 377 26.83 11.73 -7.40
C SER A 377 26.28 10.98 -8.60
N ASP A 378 26.44 9.65 -8.63
CA ASP A 378 26.01 8.76 -9.70
C ASP A 378 25.80 7.34 -9.16
N SER A 379 25.34 6.41 -10.01
CA SER A 379 25.03 5.03 -9.63
C SER A 379 26.19 4.05 -9.83
N SER A 380 27.41 4.51 -10.17
CA SER A 380 28.54 3.60 -10.48
C SER A 380 29.02 2.77 -9.28
N GLU A 381 28.83 3.29 -8.07
CA GLU A 381 29.20 2.65 -6.80
C GLU A 381 28.07 1.76 -6.23
N ILE A 382 26.95 1.60 -6.94
CA ILE A 382 25.85 0.75 -6.46
C ILE A 382 26.30 -0.71 -6.33
N LYS A 383 26.05 -1.30 -5.17
CA LYS A 383 26.32 -2.72 -4.90
C LYS A 383 25.03 -3.50 -4.91
N TRP A 384 24.89 -4.40 -5.88
CA TRP A 384 23.77 -5.32 -5.96
C TRP A 384 24.04 -6.59 -5.15
N VAL A 385 23.12 -6.92 -4.25
CA VAL A 385 23.16 -8.12 -3.40
C VAL A 385 21.99 -9.02 -3.73
N GLU A 386 22.26 -10.25 -4.16
CA GLU A 386 21.22 -11.22 -4.53
C GLU A 386 20.40 -11.67 -3.31
N ALA A 387 19.08 -11.72 -3.48
CA ALA A 387 18.10 -12.08 -2.46
C ALA A 387 17.02 -12.99 -3.07
N PRO A 388 17.33 -14.29 -3.30
CA PRO A 388 16.38 -15.21 -3.91
C PRO A 388 15.12 -15.37 -3.05
N ASP A 389 13.98 -15.62 -3.71
CA ASP A 389 12.67 -15.86 -3.09
C ASP A 389 12.25 -14.76 -2.09
N CYS A 390 12.51 -13.51 -2.45
CA CYS A 390 12.25 -12.34 -1.61
C CYS A 390 11.49 -11.26 -2.39
N PHE A 391 10.22 -11.09 -2.07
CA PHE A 391 9.42 -9.93 -2.48
C PHE A 391 8.86 -9.26 -1.24
N CYS A 392 9.08 -7.94 -1.11
CA CYS A 392 8.60 -7.15 0.01
C CYS A 392 7.82 -5.98 -0.56
N PHE A 393 6.52 -5.95 -0.26
CA PHE A 393 5.73 -4.78 -0.64
C PHE A 393 6.12 -3.55 0.20
N HIS A 394 6.40 -3.75 1.49
CA HIS A 394 6.88 -2.70 2.39
C HIS A 394 8.20 -3.07 3.10
N LEU A 395 9.06 -2.07 3.27
CA LEU A 395 10.30 -2.14 4.03
C LEU A 395 10.20 -1.20 5.25
N TRP A 396 10.15 -1.80 6.43
CA TRP A 396 9.88 -1.11 7.68
C TRP A 396 11.04 -0.26 8.16
N ASN A 397 12.26 -0.80 8.08
CA ASN A 397 13.48 -0.08 8.42
C ASN A 397 14.72 -0.82 7.87
N ALA A 398 15.85 -0.12 7.79
CA ALA A 398 17.14 -0.73 7.55
C ALA A 398 18.24 -0.04 8.38
N TRP A 399 19.34 -0.73 8.64
CA TRP A 399 20.49 -0.16 9.33
C TRP A 399 21.78 -0.91 9.00
N GLU A 400 22.91 -0.25 9.27
CA GLU A 400 24.24 -0.82 9.15
C GLU A 400 24.62 -1.56 10.45
N ASP A 401 24.89 -2.86 10.35
CA ASP A 401 25.39 -3.66 11.46
C ASP A 401 26.92 -3.66 11.46
N ARG A 402 27.50 -2.82 12.33
CA ARG A 402 28.96 -2.60 12.41
C ARG A 402 29.73 -3.84 12.86
N GLU A 403 29.08 -4.78 13.53
CA GLU A 403 29.73 -6.01 14.01
C GLU A 403 29.94 -7.01 12.88
N SER A 404 28.94 -7.19 12.00
CA SER A 404 29.02 -8.11 10.87
C SER A 404 29.46 -7.46 9.56
N ASP A 405 29.47 -6.11 9.49
CA ASP A 405 29.71 -5.33 8.27
C ASP A 405 28.68 -5.65 7.17
N GLU A 406 27.41 -5.71 7.58
CA GLU A 406 26.25 -6.02 6.73
C GLU A 406 25.18 -4.93 6.86
N ILE A 407 24.31 -4.84 5.84
CA ILE A 407 23.08 -4.05 5.94
C ILE A 407 21.96 -4.98 6.41
N VAL A 408 21.29 -4.61 7.49
CA VAL A 408 20.09 -5.31 7.96
C VAL A 408 18.87 -4.57 7.43
N VAL A 409 17.97 -5.29 6.78
CA VAL A 409 16.70 -4.79 6.25
C VAL A 409 15.58 -5.56 6.94
N ILE A 410 14.62 -4.83 7.49
CA ILE A 410 13.41 -5.37 8.10
C ILE A 410 12.25 -5.07 7.16
N GLY A 411 11.63 -6.12 6.64
CA GLY A 411 10.51 -6.02 5.70
C GLY A 411 9.55 -7.17 5.87
N SER A 412 8.36 -7.03 5.32
CA SER A 412 7.36 -8.09 5.29
C SER A 412 7.39 -8.75 3.91
N CYS A 413 7.89 -9.98 3.87
CA CYS A 413 8.04 -10.72 2.62
C CYS A 413 6.76 -11.48 2.27
N MET A 414 6.23 -11.27 1.08
CA MET A 414 4.99 -11.91 0.63
C MET A 414 5.24 -13.13 -0.25
N THR A 415 4.41 -14.15 -0.04
CA THR A 415 4.37 -15.35 -0.87
C THR A 415 2.90 -15.73 -1.15
N PRO A 416 2.51 -15.91 -2.43
CA PRO A 416 3.28 -15.55 -3.64
C PRO A 416 3.42 -14.01 -3.81
N PRO A 417 4.46 -13.52 -4.52
CA PRO A 417 4.74 -12.09 -4.69
C PRO A 417 3.63 -11.25 -5.32
N ASP A 418 2.78 -11.84 -6.16
CA ASP A 418 1.73 -11.15 -6.90
C ASP A 418 0.33 -11.28 -6.30
N SER A 419 0.19 -11.87 -5.11
CA SER A 419 -1.10 -12.03 -4.42
C SER A 419 -1.88 -10.73 -4.17
N ILE A 420 -1.21 -9.57 -4.23
CA ILE A 420 -1.89 -8.26 -4.15
C ILE A 420 -2.65 -7.97 -5.44
N PHE A 421 -2.11 -8.38 -6.60
CA PHE A 421 -2.61 -8.00 -7.92
C PHE A 421 -3.40 -9.13 -8.61
N ASN A 422 -3.08 -10.38 -8.29
CA ASN A 422 -3.62 -11.56 -8.93
C ASN A 422 -4.36 -12.46 -7.92
N GLU A 423 -5.37 -13.18 -8.42
CA GLU A 423 -6.01 -14.23 -7.64
C GLU A 423 -5.04 -15.42 -7.48
N SER A 424 -4.72 -15.78 -6.25
CA SER A 424 -4.03 -17.02 -5.92
C SER A 424 -4.97 -17.99 -5.20
N ASP A 425 -4.98 -19.26 -5.62
CA ASP A 425 -5.66 -20.35 -4.89
C ASP A 425 -4.98 -20.64 -3.54
N GLU A 426 -3.71 -20.26 -3.42
CA GLU A 426 -2.93 -20.28 -2.18
C GLU A 426 -3.20 -19.01 -1.37
N GLY A 427 -3.34 -19.14 -0.05
CA GLY A 427 -3.54 -17.99 0.84
C GLY A 427 -2.28 -17.12 0.91
N LEU A 428 -2.44 -15.80 0.80
CA LEU A 428 -1.34 -14.85 0.97
C LEU A 428 -0.69 -15.03 2.35
N GLU A 429 0.62 -15.29 2.33
CA GLU A 429 1.47 -15.19 3.51
C GLU A 429 2.30 -13.91 3.42
N SER A 430 2.27 -13.10 4.47
CA SER A 430 3.16 -11.95 4.65
C SER A 430 3.99 -12.12 5.92
N VAL A 431 5.26 -12.47 5.73
CA VAL A 431 6.17 -12.89 6.78
C VAL A 431 7.15 -11.77 7.11
N LEU A 432 7.02 -11.20 8.31
CA LEU A 432 8.01 -10.28 8.86
C LEU A 432 9.39 -10.95 8.92
N SER A 433 10.32 -10.41 8.14
CA SER A 433 11.62 -10.99 7.86
C SER A 433 12.76 -10.02 8.16
N GLU A 434 13.85 -10.56 8.69
CA GLU A 434 15.15 -9.91 8.72
C GLU A 434 15.95 -10.41 7.52
N ILE A 435 16.38 -9.49 6.67
CA ILE A 435 17.21 -9.73 5.50
C ILE A 435 18.57 -9.08 5.77
N ARG A 436 19.65 -9.86 5.75
CA ARG A 436 21.01 -9.35 5.92
C ARG A 436 21.73 -9.35 4.58
N LEU A 437 22.20 -8.20 4.16
CA LEU A 437 22.87 -7.97 2.89
C LEU A 437 24.38 -7.88 3.13
N ASN A 438 25.13 -8.84 2.58
CA ASN A 438 26.57 -8.87 2.72
C ASN A 438 27.24 -8.24 1.49
N LEU A 439 27.69 -6.99 1.64
CA LEU A 439 28.25 -6.19 0.54
C LEU A 439 29.58 -6.73 -0.01
N LYS A 440 30.29 -7.57 0.74
CA LYS A 440 31.57 -8.18 0.32
C LYS A 440 31.35 -9.40 -0.57
N THR A 441 30.33 -10.20 -0.26
CA THR A 441 30.05 -11.46 -0.97
C THR A 441 28.99 -11.30 -2.05
N GLY A 442 28.20 -10.23 -2.03
CA GLY A 442 27.07 -10.01 -2.94
C GLY A 442 25.88 -10.94 -2.66
N LYS A 443 25.86 -11.61 -1.51
CA LYS A 443 24.80 -12.55 -1.10
C LYS A 443 24.03 -12.02 0.10
N SER A 444 22.78 -12.42 0.21
CA SER A 444 21.96 -12.15 1.39
C SER A 444 21.64 -13.41 2.18
N THR A 445 21.17 -13.19 3.41
CA THR A 445 20.44 -14.19 4.19
C THR A 445 19.09 -13.62 4.56
N ARG A 446 18.09 -14.49 4.72
CA ARG A 446 16.75 -14.13 5.16
C ARG A 446 16.31 -15.06 6.28
N ARG A 447 15.72 -14.50 7.34
CA ARG A 447 15.05 -15.26 8.39
C ARG A 447 13.71 -14.63 8.76
N ALA A 448 12.72 -15.46 9.08
CA ALA A 448 11.51 -14.98 9.75
C ALA A 448 11.88 -14.48 11.16
N ILE A 449 11.30 -13.36 11.57
CA ILE A 449 11.52 -12.79 12.91
C ILE A 449 10.67 -13.53 13.95
N LEU A 450 9.43 -13.85 13.58
CA LEU A 450 8.52 -14.59 14.45
C LEU A 450 8.85 -16.09 14.43
N ARG A 451 8.51 -16.76 15.53
CA ARG A 451 8.53 -18.23 15.58
C ARG A 451 7.38 -18.78 14.74
N ALA A 452 7.58 -19.92 14.10
CA ALA A 452 6.55 -20.56 13.27
C ALA A 452 5.22 -20.82 14.00
N THR A 453 5.24 -21.03 15.32
CA THR A 453 4.03 -21.23 16.15
C THR A 453 3.26 -19.95 16.45
N GLU A 454 3.90 -18.80 16.32
CA GLU A 454 3.33 -17.47 16.58
C GLU A 454 3.14 -16.67 15.29
N GLN A 455 3.46 -17.28 14.15
CA GLN A 455 3.37 -16.67 12.83
C GLN A 455 1.96 -16.13 12.59
N VAL A 456 1.91 -14.87 12.17
CA VAL A 456 0.72 -14.17 11.71
C VAL A 456 1.09 -13.29 10.53
N ASN A 457 0.12 -12.96 9.69
CA ASN A 457 0.32 -12.01 8.60
C ASN A 457 0.50 -10.60 9.16
N LEU A 458 1.72 -10.06 9.04
CA LEU A 458 2.06 -8.71 9.48
C LEU A 458 2.35 -7.82 8.28
N GLU A 459 1.53 -6.78 8.11
CA GLU A 459 1.68 -5.76 7.08
C GLU A 459 1.40 -4.37 7.63
N ALA A 460 1.42 -3.35 6.76
CA ALA A 460 1.00 -1.97 7.00
C ALA A 460 1.25 -1.49 8.44
N GLY A 461 2.41 -0.91 8.69
CA GLY A 461 2.80 -0.43 10.02
C GLY A 461 4.05 0.43 9.98
N MET A 462 4.70 0.56 11.14
CA MET A 462 5.88 1.40 11.26
C MET A 462 6.80 0.99 12.41
N VAL A 463 8.04 1.48 12.33
CA VAL A 463 8.97 1.58 13.45
C VAL A 463 8.91 2.99 14.05
N ASN A 464 9.66 3.22 15.14
CA ASN A 464 9.83 4.57 15.64
C ASN A 464 10.54 5.45 14.59
N ARG A 465 9.82 6.42 14.01
CA ARG A 465 10.33 7.31 12.96
C ARG A 465 11.59 8.10 13.33
N THR A 466 11.82 8.34 14.63
CA THR A 466 13.05 9.02 15.12
C THR A 466 14.30 8.15 14.96
N ARG A 467 14.12 6.85 14.67
CA ARG A 467 15.17 5.87 14.46
C ARG A 467 15.24 5.37 13.02
N LEU A 468 14.51 5.98 12.07
CA LEU A 468 14.55 5.55 10.68
C LEU A 468 16.00 5.59 10.16
N GLY A 469 16.43 4.50 9.52
CA GLY A 469 17.81 4.30 9.06
C GLY A 469 18.82 3.88 10.14
N ARG A 470 18.39 3.74 11.40
CA ARG A 470 19.20 3.21 12.51
C ARG A 470 18.55 1.96 13.09
N LYS A 471 19.33 1.23 13.87
CA LYS A 471 18.88 0.02 14.56
C LYS A 471 17.67 0.33 15.45
N THR A 472 16.59 -0.39 15.21
CA THR A 472 15.34 -0.34 15.99
C THR A 472 15.06 -1.70 16.58
N ARG A 473 14.57 -1.73 17.81
CA ARG A 473 14.13 -2.96 18.48
C ARG A 473 12.66 -3.25 18.24
N PHE A 474 11.81 -2.24 18.10
CA PHE A 474 10.36 -2.45 18.06
C PHE A 474 9.74 -2.05 16.71
N ALA A 475 8.84 -2.91 16.24
CA ALA A 475 7.95 -2.62 15.12
C ALA A 475 6.49 -2.76 15.55
N TYR A 476 5.62 -1.92 14.99
CA TYR A 476 4.17 -1.93 15.21
C TYR A 476 3.48 -2.18 13.88
N LEU A 477 2.92 -3.38 13.70
CA LEU A 477 2.45 -3.87 12.41
C LEU A 477 0.99 -4.32 12.51
N ALA A 478 0.19 -4.06 11.47
CA ALA A 478 -1.17 -4.54 11.37
C ALA A 478 -1.20 -6.08 11.28
N ILE A 479 -2.13 -6.70 12.01
CA ILE A 479 -2.42 -8.12 11.91
C ILE A 479 -3.46 -8.29 10.80
N ALA A 480 -3.00 -8.63 9.59
CA ALA A 480 -3.80 -8.70 8.37
C ALA A 480 -4.54 -10.06 8.25
N GLU A 481 -5.31 -10.37 9.29
CA GLU A 481 -6.09 -11.60 9.40
C GLU A 481 -7.53 -11.28 9.82
N PRO A 482 -8.54 -11.62 8.99
CA PRO A 482 -8.44 -12.18 7.64
C PRO A 482 -8.04 -11.14 6.59
N TRP A 483 -7.13 -11.46 5.66
CA TRP A 483 -6.80 -10.55 4.56
C TRP A 483 -8.05 -10.14 3.75
N PRO A 484 -8.14 -8.88 3.27
CA PRO A 484 -7.29 -7.73 3.57
C PRO A 484 -7.70 -6.93 4.82
N LYS A 485 -8.63 -7.44 5.65
CA LYS A 485 -9.05 -6.79 6.90
C LYS A 485 -7.97 -6.94 7.98
N VAL A 486 -7.89 -5.93 8.84
CA VAL A 486 -6.91 -5.88 9.93
C VAL A 486 -7.62 -6.06 11.28
N SER A 487 -7.45 -7.19 11.95
CA SER A 487 -8.14 -7.50 13.22
C SER A 487 -7.51 -6.87 14.47
N GLY A 488 -6.33 -6.26 14.30
CA GLY A 488 -5.56 -5.67 15.39
C GLY A 488 -4.20 -5.21 14.90
N PHE A 489 -3.32 -4.89 15.83
CA PHE A 489 -1.91 -4.68 15.54
C PHE A 489 -1.05 -5.47 16.52
N ALA A 490 0.21 -5.65 16.17
CA ALA A 490 1.19 -6.30 17.02
C ALA A 490 2.41 -5.40 17.24
N LYS A 491 2.88 -5.39 18.48
CA LYS A 491 4.23 -4.92 18.84
C LYS A 491 5.17 -6.12 18.76
N VAL A 492 6.19 -6.01 17.92
CA VAL A 492 7.21 -7.03 17.71
C VAL A 492 8.54 -6.54 18.27
N ASP A 493 9.16 -7.34 19.12
CA ASP A 493 10.59 -7.20 19.44
C ASP A 493 11.41 -7.90 18.35
N LEU A 494 12.04 -7.10 17.48
CA LEU A 494 12.79 -7.58 16.30
C LEU A 494 14.03 -8.40 16.68
N ALA A 495 14.57 -8.21 17.89
CA ALA A 495 15.73 -8.94 18.37
C ALA A 495 15.34 -10.33 18.89
N THR A 496 14.26 -10.43 19.68
CA THR A 496 13.85 -11.68 20.34
C THR A 496 12.80 -12.47 19.57
N GLY A 497 12.07 -11.81 18.67
CA GLY A 497 10.87 -12.35 18.01
C GLY A 497 9.62 -12.36 18.90
N GLU A 498 9.67 -11.76 20.09
CA GLU A 498 8.51 -11.67 20.99
C GLU A 498 7.41 -10.81 20.36
N LEU A 499 6.18 -11.33 20.39
CA LEU A 499 5.01 -10.72 19.78
C LEU A 499 3.96 -10.42 20.85
N LYS A 500 3.54 -9.16 20.95
CA LYS A 500 2.40 -8.76 21.78
C LYS A 500 1.30 -8.20 20.89
N LYS A 501 0.12 -8.83 20.94
CA LYS A 501 -1.03 -8.48 20.09
C LYS A 501 -2.00 -7.57 20.83
N TYR A 502 -2.50 -6.57 20.13
CA TYR A 502 -3.66 -5.78 20.53
C TYR A 502 -4.77 -6.05 19.50
N LEU A 503 -5.78 -6.82 19.90
CA LEU A 503 -6.91 -7.17 19.04
C LEU A 503 -8.07 -6.19 19.27
N TYR A 504 -8.69 -5.69 18.20
CA TYR A 504 -9.76 -4.70 18.29
C TYR A 504 -11.06 -5.26 18.89
N GLY A 505 -11.23 -6.58 18.80
CA GLY A 505 -12.41 -7.30 19.28
C GLY A 505 -13.19 -7.96 18.14
N ASP A 506 -14.28 -8.62 18.50
CA ASP A 506 -15.10 -9.38 17.57
C ASP A 506 -15.79 -8.49 16.51
N GLU A 507 -15.62 -8.84 15.23
CA GLU A 507 -16.06 -8.06 14.05
C GLU A 507 -15.65 -6.58 14.07
N LYS A 508 -14.49 -6.30 14.66
CA LYS A 508 -13.85 -4.99 14.64
C LYS A 508 -12.54 -5.05 13.88
N TYR A 509 -12.36 -4.11 12.97
CA TYR A 509 -11.20 -4.08 12.10
C TYR A 509 -10.68 -2.65 11.91
N GLY A 510 -9.38 -2.53 11.65
CA GLY A 510 -8.71 -1.24 11.49
C GLY A 510 -7.87 -1.18 10.22
N GLY A 511 -6.68 -0.58 10.34
CA GLY A 511 -5.67 -0.48 9.29
C GLY A 511 -4.29 -0.27 9.91
N GLU A 512 -3.46 0.54 9.27
CA GLU A 512 -2.13 0.88 9.76
C GLU A 512 -2.15 1.48 11.19
N PRO A 513 -1.40 0.90 12.15
CA PRO A 513 -1.16 1.49 13.45
C PRO A 513 -0.06 2.57 13.35
N LEU A 514 -0.36 3.79 13.78
CA LEU A 514 0.63 4.85 13.84
C LEU A 514 1.27 4.94 15.23
N PHE A 515 2.58 4.70 15.33
CA PHE A 515 3.37 4.98 16.52
C PHE A 515 3.75 6.46 16.61
N LEU A 516 3.27 7.10 17.67
CA LEU A 516 3.60 8.46 18.06
C LEU A 516 4.57 8.43 19.25
N PRO A 517 5.88 8.70 19.03
CA PRO A 517 6.84 8.74 20.12
C PRO A 517 6.50 9.85 21.11
N ARG A 518 6.71 9.60 22.40
CA ARG A 518 6.76 10.66 23.40
C ARG A 518 8.05 11.47 23.16
N GLN A 519 8.00 12.78 23.36
CA GLN A 519 9.22 13.59 23.37
C GLN A 519 10.08 13.16 24.56
N SER A 520 11.12 12.37 24.29
CA SER A 520 12.13 11.93 25.23
C SER A 520 13.46 11.78 24.48
N ASP A 521 14.54 12.22 25.11
CA ASP A 521 15.89 12.21 24.52
C ASP A 521 16.67 10.91 24.81
N SER A 522 16.09 9.95 25.54
CA SER A 522 16.82 8.75 25.98
C SER A 522 16.62 7.56 25.06
N GLU A 523 17.73 6.86 24.76
CA GLU A 523 17.71 5.66 23.92
C GLU A 523 16.94 4.47 24.51
N GLU A 524 16.85 4.39 25.84
CA GLU A 524 16.19 3.30 26.58
C GLU A 524 14.66 3.33 26.48
N GLU A 525 14.09 4.37 25.85
CA GLU A 525 12.65 4.64 25.77
C GLU A 525 12.11 4.55 24.32
N GLU A 526 12.71 3.70 23.46
CA GLU A 526 12.35 3.58 22.03
C GLU A 526 10.84 3.37 21.80
N ASP A 527 10.18 2.61 22.68
CA ASP A 527 8.76 2.28 22.65
C ASP A 527 7.87 3.16 23.53
N HIS A 528 8.43 4.17 24.19
CA HIS A 528 7.64 5.12 24.98
C HIS A 528 6.87 6.05 24.04
N GLY A 529 5.57 5.78 23.92
CA GLY A 529 4.70 6.52 23.03
C GLY A 529 3.30 5.94 23.02
N TYR A 530 2.57 6.28 21.98
CA TYR A 530 1.19 5.86 21.80
C TYR A 530 0.97 5.31 20.40
N ILE A 531 0.12 4.31 20.28
CA ILE A 531 -0.40 3.84 19.00
C ILE A 531 -1.74 4.50 18.75
N LEU A 532 -1.87 5.13 17.58
CA LEU A 532 -3.12 5.70 17.08
C LEU A 532 -3.63 4.79 15.96
N ALA A 533 -4.86 4.29 16.11
CA ALA A 533 -5.45 3.39 15.13
C ALA A 533 -6.94 3.68 14.93
N PHE A 534 -7.36 3.81 13.67
CA PHE A 534 -8.79 3.81 13.35
C PHE A 534 -9.33 2.39 13.46
N VAL A 535 -10.49 2.26 14.11
CA VAL A 535 -11.21 0.99 14.28
C VAL A 535 -12.63 1.18 13.80
N HIS A 536 -13.12 0.23 13.00
CA HIS A 536 -14.49 0.14 12.54
C HIS A 536 -15.13 -1.11 13.13
N ASP A 537 -16.28 -0.92 13.76
CA ASP A 537 -17.13 -1.98 14.29
C ASP A 537 -18.19 -2.33 13.23
N GLU A 538 -18.04 -3.48 12.58
CA GLU A 538 -18.93 -3.88 11.47
C GLU A 538 -20.36 -4.18 11.96
N LYS A 539 -20.53 -4.58 13.24
CA LYS A 539 -21.86 -4.84 13.85
C LYS A 539 -22.68 -3.57 14.00
N SER A 540 -22.04 -2.50 14.49
CA SER A 540 -22.70 -1.23 14.76
C SER A 540 -22.52 -0.20 13.65
N SER A 541 -21.67 -0.50 12.65
CA SER A 541 -21.27 0.40 11.57
C SER A 541 -20.70 1.74 12.07
N LYS A 542 -20.01 1.72 13.22
CA LYS A 542 -19.42 2.91 13.86
C LYS A 542 -17.90 2.85 13.78
N SER A 543 -17.28 4.02 13.67
CA SER A 543 -15.83 4.15 13.68
C SER A 543 -15.34 4.95 14.88
N GLU A 544 -14.17 4.57 15.37
CA GLU A 544 -13.48 5.22 16.48
C GLU A 544 -11.99 5.37 16.17
N LEU A 545 -11.34 6.35 16.80
CA LEU A 545 -9.88 6.41 16.90
C LEU A 545 -9.49 5.91 18.29
N GLN A 546 -8.71 4.85 18.34
CA GLN A 546 -8.15 4.32 19.59
C GLN A 546 -6.74 4.86 19.82
N ILE A 547 -6.44 5.22 21.07
CA ILE A 547 -5.11 5.61 21.55
C ILE A 547 -4.67 4.57 22.57
N VAL A 548 -3.64 3.81 22.22
CA VAL A 548 -3.12 2.69 23.02
C VAL A 548 -1.72 3.04 23.52
N ASN A 549 -1.43 2.78 24.78
CA ASN A 549 -0.10 2.93 25.34
C ASN A 549 0.86 1.91 24.69
N ALA A 550 1.92 2.37 24.02
CA ALA A 550 2.77 1.47 23.23
C ALA A 550 3.64 0.53 24.10
N VAL A 551 3.83 0.83 25.38
CA VAL A 551 4.57 0.00 26.33
C VAL A 551 3.68 -1.12 26.89
N THR A 552 2.52 -0.74 27.46
CA THR A 552 1.62 -1.67 28.15
C THR A 552 0.61 -2.34 27.22
N LEU A 553 0.39 -1.79 26.03
CA LEU A 553 -0.70 -2.12 25.11
C LEU A 553 -2.11 -1.97 25.71
N GLU A 554 -2.26 -1.09 26.70
CA GLU A 554 -3.56 -0.77 27.28
C GLU A 554 -4.21 0.42 26.54
N LEU A 555 -5.54 0.33 26.35
CA LEU A 555 -6.33 1.39 25.74
C LEU A 555 -6.47 2.57 26.73
N GLU A 556 -5.94 3.73 26.36
CA GLU A 556 -5.97 4.96 27.17
C GLU A 556 -7.19 5.82 26.82
N ALA A 557 -7.51 5.90 25.52
CA ALA A 557 -8.67 6.64 25.03
C ALA A 557 -9.28 6.01 23.77
N SER A 558 -10.60 6.11 23.64
CA SER A 558 -11.33 5.90 22.39
C SER A 558 -12.17 7.13 22.05
N ILE A 559 -11.94 7.69 20.86
CA ILE A 559 -12.66 8.85 20.33
C ILE A 559 -13.69 8.35 19.32
N LYS A 560 -14.98 8.57 19.60
CA LYS A 560 -16.06 8.21 18.67
C LYS A 560 -16.11 9.19 17.51
N LEU A 561 -16.09 8.68 16.28
CA LEU A 561 -16.12 9.49 15.08
C LEU A 561 -17.56 9.69 14.60
N PRO A 562 -17.88 10.86 14.00
CA PRO A 562 -19.25 11.19 13.62
C PRO A 562 -19.71 10.49 12.33
N SER A 563 -18.76 10.00 11.53
CA SER A 563 -19.01 9.22 10.32
C SER A 563 -18.27 7.89 10.35
N ARG A 564 -18.68 6.98 9.47
CA ARG A 564 -17.86 5.82 9.11
C ARG A 564 -16.53 6.30 8.56
N VAL A 565 -15.45 5.66 8.99
CA VAL A 565 -14.11 5.77 8.40
C VAL A 565 -13.85 4.47 7.65
N PRO A 566 -13.82 4.48 6.31
CA PRO A 566 -13.53 3.28 5.53
C PRO A 566 -12.12 2.76 5.83
N TYR A 567 -11.82 1.53 5.43
CA TYR A 567 -10.43 1.08 5.40
C TYR A 567 -9.60 1.97 4.48
N GLY A 568 -8.33 2.16 4.80
CA GLY A 568 -7.45 3.09 4.09
C GLY A 568 -6.00 2.61 4.12
N PHE A 569 -5.11 3.45 3.62
CA PHE A 569 -3.69 3.14 3.49
C PHE A 569 -2.90 3.87 4.58
N HIS A 570 -1.88 4.63 4.18
CA HIS A 570 -0.88 5.16 5.08
C HIS A 570 -1.30 6.48 5.74
N GLY A 571 -0.90 6.62 7.00
CA GLY A 571 -1.16 7.80 7.82
C GLY A 571 0.11 8.43 8.36
N THR A 572 -0.03 9.66 8.85
CA THR A 572 1.04 10.36 9.54
C THR A 572 0.48 11.24 10.66
N PHE A 573 1.34 11.68 11.56
CA PHE A 573 0.99 12.61 12.63
C PHE A 573 1.82 13.88 12.52
N ILE A 574 1.12 15.00 12.44
CA ILE A 574 1.69 16.34 12.37
C ILE A 574 1.59 16.96 13.75
N SER A 575 2.71 17.32 14.38
CA SER A 575 2.69 17.91 15.71
C SER A 575 2.06 19.31 15.69
N ALA A 576 1.60 19.79 16.84
CA ALA A 576 1.13 21.17 16.94
C ALA A 576 2.21 22.21 16.59
N ASN A 577 3.49 21.90 16.84
CA ASN A 577 4.61 22.77 16.46
C ASN A 577 4.79 22.81 14.94
N ASP A 578 4.79 21.63 14.30
CA ASP A 578 4.88 21.52 12.84
C ASP A 578 3.70 22.22 12.13
N LEU A 579 2.50 22.09 12.70
CA LEU A 579 1.30 22.77 12.18
C LEU A 579 1.38 24.29 12.32
N ALA A 580 2.04 24.81 13.35
CA ALA A 580 2.23 26.25 13.53
C ALA A 580 3.13 26.85 12.44
N GLU A 581 4.03 26.04 11.89
CA GLU A 581 4.95 26.44 10.82
C GLU A 581 4.42 26.12 9.41
N GLN A 582 3.26 25.45 9.29
CA GLN A 582 2.70 25.03 8.02
C GLN A 582 2.53 26.21 7.05
N ALA A 583 3.07 26.05 5.84
CA ALA A 583 3.08 27.07 4.80
C ALA A 583 1.72 27.20 4.08
#